data_AF-A0A3S0QGM1-F1
#
_entry.id   AF-A0A3S0QGM1-F1
#
_cell.length_a   1.000
_cell.length_b   1.000
_cell.length_c   1.000
_cell.angle_alpha   90.00
_cell.angle_beta   90.00
_cell.angle_gamma   90.00
#
_symmetry.space_group_name_H-M   'P 1'
#
loop_
_entity.id
_entity.type
_entity.pdbx_description
1 polymer ?
#
loop_
_entity_poly.entity_id
_entity_poly.type
_entity_poly.pdbx_seq_one_letter_code
_entity_poly.pdbx_strand_id
1 'polypeptide(L)'
;MEPIFMRKRMAQIRKHLGSVMETMGLEALCVDEGWRYVVDFQTDRSFSPISLEFTHKRHTDEPRPAWSEVRILHGDYRKKKLGSTGWVHMRRWKERVLPIEGEVGAEVNVEEMFAAIARKIRFSKLVTFEREPMKVSSEDLADVFWAINGRIPDLAVMRVDGEDFPGEEEMQYEALTFMAHEGRRVHLCLRPGSARGPIFADGEEIARVYTDDLRQVAEYAVSLSTGIDVGKLTPKPC
;
A
#
# COMPACT_ATOMS: atom_id res chain seq x y z
N MET A 1 19.79 -5.36 -4.94
CA MET A 1 20.70 -6.26 -5.69
C MET A 1 19.86 -7.41 -6.22
N GLU A 2 19.78 -7.62 -7.54
CA GLU A 2 18.93 -8.68 -8.12
C GLU A 2 19.40 -10.09 -7.69
N PRO A 3 18.53 -10.93 -7.10
CA PRO A 3 18.87 -12.31 -6.72
C PRO A 3 19.39 -13.10 -7.91
N ILE A 4 20.47 -13.88 -7.72
CA ILE A 4 21.14 -14.63 -8.79
C ILE A 4 20.15 -15.50 -9.59
N PHE A 5 19.16 -16.10 -8.91
CA PHE A 5 18.16 -16.99 -9.52
C PHE A 5 17.16 -16.26 -10.44
N MET A 6 16.83 -15.00 -10.16
CA MET A 6 15.90 -14.21 -10.96
C MET A 6 16.55 -13.57 -12.19
N ARG A 7 17.88 -13.45 -12.23
CA ARG A 7 18.60 -12.83 -13.37
C ARG A 7 18.23 -13.44 -14.72
N LYS A 8 18.16 -14.78 -14.81
CA LYS A 8 17.78 -15.48 -16.04
C LYS A 8 16.32 -15.20 -16.42
N ARG A 9 15.41 -15.13 -15.44
CA ARG A 9 13.99 -14.81 -15.67
C ARG A 9 13.80 -13.37 -16.11
N MET A 10 14.47 -12.43 -15.45
CA MET A 10 14.46 -11.02 -15.84
C MET A 10 15.04 -10.82 -17.24
N ALA A 11 16.10 -11.53 -17.62
CA ALA A 11 16.62 -11.49 -18.99
C ALA A 11 15.60 -12.01 -20.02
N GLN A 12 14.87 -13.09 -19.72
CA GLN A 12 13.79 -13.59 -20.57
C GLN A 12 12.63 -12.59 -20.64
N ILE A 13 12.19 -12.04 -19.51
CA ILE A 13 11.14 -11.00 -19.45
C ILE A 13 11.52 -9.81 -20.31
N ARG A 14 12.74 -9.28 -20.16
CA ARG A 14 13.25 -8.15 -20.96
C ARG A 14 13.32 -8.51 -22.44
N LYS A 15 13.73 -9.73 -22.79
CA LYS A 15 13.78 -10.18 -24.19
C LYS A 15 12.40 -10.26 -24.84
N HIS A 16 11.42 -10.88 -24.17
CA HIS A 16 10.12 -11.18 -24.78
C HIS A 16 9.08 -10.06 -24.60
N LEU A 17 9.15 -9.31 -23.50
CA LEU A 17 8.23 -8.20 -23.19
C LEU A 17 8.85 -6.82 -23.44
N GLY A 18 10.12 -6.73 -23.82
CA GLY A 18 10.85 -5.46 -24.01
C GLY A 18 10.10 -4.47 -24.89
N SER A 19 9.61 -4.91 -26.06
CA SER A 19 8.86 -4.03 -26.98
C SER A 19 7.53 -3.54 -26.41
N VAL A 20 6.84 -4.37 -25.61
CA VAL A 20 5.59 -3.99 -24.93
C VAL A 20 5.88 -2.93 -23.88
N MET A 21 6.91 -3.18 -23.07
CA MET A 21 7.34 -2.27 -22.01
C MET A 21 7.78 -0.93 -22.60
N GLU A 22 8.62 -0.93 -23.65
CA GLU A 22 9.07 0.27 -24.35
C GLU A 22 7.89 1.08 -24.91
N THR A 23 6.93 0.41 -25.58
CA THR A 23 5.72 1.07 -26.12
C THR A 23 4.89 1.74 -25.03
N MET A 24 4.84 1.13 -23.84
CA MET A 24 4.06 1.63 -22.70
C MET A 24 4.90 2.50 -21.75
N GLY A 25 6.18 2.73 -22.08
CA GLY A 25 7.13 3.46 -21.26
C GLY A 25 7.50 2.79 -19.94
N LEU A 26 7.23 1.50 -19.73
CA LEU A 26 7.45 0.77 -18.47
C LEU A 26 8.84 0.13 -18.39
N GLU A 27 9.27 -0.21 -17.17
CA GLU A 27 10.42 -1.06 -16.88
C GLU A 27 10.02 -2.24 -15.98
N ALA A 28 10.73 -3.37 -16.09
CA ALA A 28 10.52 -4.51 -15.20
C ALA A 28 11.41 -4.41 -13.96
N LEU A 29 10.79 -4.33 -12.78
CA LEU A 29 11.47 -4.38 -11.48
C LEU A 29 11.17 -5.70 -10.77
N CYS A 30 12.20 -6.36 -10.24
CA CYS A 30 12.04 -7.54 -9.40
C CYS A 30 12.16 -7.17 -7.92
N VAL A 31 11.18 -7.53 -7.12
CA VAL A 31 11.14 -7.38 -5.66
C VAL A 31 11.20 -8.76 -5.02
N ASP A 32 12.05 -8.91 -3.99
CA ASP A 32 12.12 -10.11 -3.16
C ASP A 32 11.34 -9.86 -1.87
N GLU A 33 10.25 -10.60 -1.66
CA GLU A 33 9.41 -10.50 -0.46
C GLU A 33 9.75 -11.59 0.58
N GLY A 34 10.87 -12.29 0.41
CA GLY A 34 11.37 -13.32 1.32
C GLY A 34 10.63 -14.67 1.29
N TRP A 35 9.49 -14.76 0.62
CA TRP A 35 8.77 -16.02 0.33
C TRP A 35 8.33 -16.12 -1.14
N ARG A 36 8.45 -15.04 -1.92
CA ARG A 36 8.23 -15.01 -3.36
C ARG A 36 9.06 -13.90 -4.01
N TYR A 37 9.26 -14.01 -5.31
CA TYR A 37 9.68 -12.90 -6.16
C TYR A 37 8.47 -12.33 -6.89
N VAL A 38 8.34 -11.01 -6.90
CA VAL A 38 7.33 -10.29 -7.68
C VAL A 38 8.05 -9.46 -8.73
N VAL A 39 7.63 -9.58 -9.99
CA VAL A 39 8.08 -8.72 -11.08
C VAL A 39 6.97 -7.75 -11.43
N ASP A 40 7.18 -6.50 -11.07
CA ASP A 40 6.31 -5.38 -11.39
C ASP A 40 6.77 -4.70 -12.68
N PHE A 41 5.82 -4.15 -13.44
CA PHE A 41 6.12 -3.35 -14.62
C PHE A 41 5.74 -1.90 -14.34
N GLN A 42 6.73 -1.02 -14.15
CA GLN A 42 6.50 0.33 -13.62
C GLN A 42 7.53 1.36 -14.09
N THR A 43 7.23 2.62 -13.78
CA THR A 43 8.09 3.81 -13.88
C THR A 43 8.00 4.61 -12.59
N ASP A 44 8.67 5.77 -12.56
CA ASP A 44 8.51 6.78 -11.51
C ASP A 44 7.07 7.34 -11.43
N ARG A 45 6.29 7.25 -12.50
CA ARG A 45 4.98 7.92 -12.66
C ARG A 45 3.81 7.00 -12.92
N SER A 46 4.03 5.73 -13.20
CA SER A 46 2.93 4.80 -13.51
C SER A 46 3.36 3.36 -13.34
N PHE A 47 2.39 2.47 -13.22
CA PHE A 47 2.64 1.03 -13.20
C PHE A 47 1.51 0.25 -13.85
N SER A 48 1.83 -0.93 -14.34
CA SER A 48 0.88 -1.92 -14.80
C SER A 48 0.21 -2.57 -13.58
N PRO A 49 -1.12 -2.72 -13.56
CA PRO A 49 -1.80 -3.52 -12.53
C PRO A 49 -1.52 -5.02 -12.66
N ILE A 50 -0.84 -5.44 -13.75
CA ILE A 50 -0.35 -6.80 -13.95
C ILE A 50 1.06 -6.93 -13.39
N SER A 51 1.33 -7.97 -12.61
CA SER A 51 2.67 -8.37 -12.17
C SER A 51 2.85 -9.90 -12.30
N LEU A 52 4.10 -10.36 -12.22
CA LEU A 52 4.42 -11.79 -12.25
C LEU A 52 4.94 -12.24 -10.89
N GLU A 53 4.30 -13.24 -10.31
CA GLU A 53 4.75 -13.87 -9.07
C GLU A 53 5.49 -15.19 -9.39
N PHE A 54 6.65 -15.36 -8.78
CA PHE A 54 7.35 -16.63 -8.69
C PHE A 54 7.45 -17.03 -7.23
N THR A 55 6.71 -18.06 -6.83
CA THR A 55 6.78 -18.58 -5.45
C THR A 55 8.08 -19.37 -5.28
N HIS A 56 8.78 -19.19 -4.16
CA HIS A 56 9.82 -20.13 -3.73
C HIS A 56 9.52 -20.64 -2.32
N LYS A 57 9.48 -21.95 -2.12
CA LYS A 57 9.11 -22.54 -0.82
C LYS A 57 10.22 -22.26 0.20
N ARG A 58 9.86 -21.63 1.33
CA ARG A 58 10.73 -21.60 2.52
C ARG A 58 10.98 -23.05 2.95
N HIS A 59 12.24 -23.41 3.21
CA HIS A 59 12.70 -24.73 3.70
C HIS A 59 12.86 -25.85 2.67
N THR A 60 12.95 -25.55 1.38
CA THR A 60 13.43 -26.53 0.39
C THR A 60 14.73 -26.02 -0.20
N ASP A 61 15.77 -26.86 -0.19
CA ASP A 61 17.14 -26.48 -0.57
C ASP A 61 17.29 -26.00 -2.03
N GLU A 62 16.27 -26.14 -2.87
CA GLU A 62 16.16 -25.43 -4.16
C GLU A 62 14.78 -25.66 -4.81
N PRO A 63 13.94 -24.61 -4.97
CA PRO A 63 13.12 -24.49 -6.16
C PRO A 63 13.45 -23.16 -6.82
N ARG A 64 14.25 -23.24 -7.89
CA ARG A 64 14.54 -22.09 -8.75
C ARG A 64 13.24 -21.61 -9.40
N PRO A 65 12.97 -20.29 -9.47
CA PRO A 65 11.79 -19.74 -10.13
C PRO A 65 11.56 -20.39 -11.50
N ALA A 66 10.45 -21.11 -11.65
CA ALA A 66 10.09 -21.82 -12.88
C ALA A 66 8.93 -21.13 -13.59
N TRP A 67 8.91 -21.21 -14.93
CA TRP A 67 7.80 -20.66 -15.72
C TRP A 67 6.51 -21.47 -15.55
N SER A 68 6.60 -22.75 -15.22
CA SER A 68 5.46 -23.60 -14.86
C SER A 68 4.81 -23.23 -13.52
N GLU A 69 5.47 -22.40 -12.71
CA GLU A 69 4.98 -21.99 -11.39
C GLU A 69 4.74 -20.48 -11.30
N VAL A 70 4.94 -19.76 -12.42
CA VAL A 70 4.65 -18.33 -12.45
C VAL A 70 3.16 -18.13 -12.24
N ARG A 71 2.77 -17.03 -11.62
CA ARG A 71 1.38 -16.58 -11.56
C ARG A 71 1.30 -15.18 -12.11
N ILE A 72 0.30 -14.93 -12.93
CA ILE A 72 0.00 -13.58 -13.40
C ILE A 72 -0.96 -12.96 -12.39
N LEU A 73 -0.49 -11.96 -11.65
CA LEU A 73 -1.31 -11.23 -10.70
C LEU A 73 -1.97 -10.04 -11.41
N HIS A 74 -3.21 -9.74 -11.05
CA HIS A 74 -3.91 -8.52 -11.46
C HIS A 74 -4.46 -7.82 -10.22
N GLY A 75 -3.82 -6.70 -9.87
CA GLY A 75 -4.25 -5.83 -8.77
C GLY A 75 -5.37 -4.88 -9.17
N ASP A 76 -6.41 -4.81 -8.35
CA ASP A 76 -7.49 -3.81 -8.43
C ASP A 76 -7.08 -2.57 -7.63
N TYR A 77 -6.42 -1.64 -8.30
CA TYR A 77 -6.02 -0.36 -7.71
C TYR A 77 -7.14 0.67 -7.89
N ARG A 78 -7.65 1.18 -6.79
CA ARG A 78 -8.70 2.21 -6.82
C ARG A 78 -8.39 3.32 -5.84
N LYS A 79 -8.67 4.53 -6.31
CA LYS A 79 -8.67 5.75 -5.52
C LYS A 79 -9.98 5.86 -4.76
N LYS A 80 -9.92 6.11 -3.44
CA LYS A 80 -11.08 6.38 -2.60
C LYS A 80 -10.87 7.69 -1.85
N LYS A 81 -11.90 8.53 -1.83
CA LYS A 81 -11.90 9.83 -1.12
C LYS A 81 -11.99 9.61 0.39
N LEU A 82 -11.35 10.48 1.16
CA LEU A 82 -11.51 10.57 2.61
C LEU A 82 -12.62 11.60 2.90
N GLY A 83 -13.87 11.18 2.68
CA GLY A 83 -15.04 12.03 2.89
C GLY A 83 -15.00 13.31 2.05
N SER A 84 -15.31 14.44 2.67
CA SER A 84 -15.28 15.78 2.07
C SER A 84 -13.96 16.53 2.28
N THR A 85 -12.93 15.89 2.87
CA THR A 85 -11.66 16.55 3.26
C THR A 85 -10.80 17.01 2.08
N GLY A 86 -11.14 16.61 0.85
CA GLY A 86 -10.29 16.81 -0.32
C GLY A 86 -9.14 15.80 -0.43
N TRP A 87 -8.88 15.02 0.62
CA TRP A 87 -7.85 13.98 0.62
C TRP A 87 -8.31 12.67 -0.02
N VAL A 88 -7.34 11.93 -0.53
CA VAL A 88 -7.56 10.68 -1.26
C VAL A 88 -6.52 9.64 -0.85
N HIS A 89 -6.91 8.38 -0.82
CA HIS A 89 -5.99 7.26 -0.68
C HIS A 89 -6.15 6.31 -1.86
N MET A 90 -5.03 5.76 -2.34
CA MET A 90 -5.01 4.78 -3.42
C MET A 90 -4.27 3.54 -2.92
N ARG A 91 -4.97 2.41 -2.93
CA ARG A 91 -4.41 1.10 -2.59
C ARG A 91 -4.87 0.01 -3.55
N ARG A 92 -4.20 -1.14 -3.45
CA ARG A 92 -4.63 -2.40 -4.06
C ARG A 92 -5.75 -3.00 -3.20
N TRP A 93 -6.99 -2.91 -3.65
CA TRP A 93 -8.16 -3.38 -2.90
C TRP A 93 -8.37 -4.88 -3.01
N LYS A 94 -8.03 -5.44 -4.15
CA LYS A 94 -8.12 -6.87 -4.45
C LYS A 94 -6.98 -7.27 -5.34
N GLU A 95 -6.67 -8.55 -5.32
CA GLU A 95 -5.77 -9.19 -6.26
C GLU A 95 -6.45 -10.46 -6.75
N ARG A 96 -6.28 -10.75 -8.03
CA ARG A 96 -6.69 -12.03 -8.61
C ARG A 96 -5.55 -12.63 -9.41
N VAL A 97 -5.48 -13.95 -9.39
CA VAL A 97 -4.58 -14.71 -10.26
C VAL A 97 -5.28 -14.91 -11.60
N LEU A 98 -4.61 -14.54 -12.69
CA LEU A 98 -5.07 -14.77 -14.05
C LEU A 98 -4.48 -16.08 -14.59
N PRO A 99 -5.21 -16.81 -15.45
CA PRO A 99 -4.70 -18.02 -16.06
C PRO A 99 -3.51 -17.72 -16.97
N ILE A 100 -2.59 -18.68 -17.03
CA ILE A 100 -1.49 -18.70 -17.99
C ILE A 100 -1.96 -19.48 -19.21
N GLU A 101 -1.94 -18.81 -20.35
CA GLU A 101 -2.22 -19.44 -21.64
C GLU A 101 -0.90 -20.06 -22.15
N GLY A 102 -0.97 -21.26 -22.73
CA GLY A 102 0.21 -22.01 -23.22
C GLY A 102 0.75 -23.07 -22.25
N GLU A 103 0.09 -23.29 -21.11
CA GLU A 103 0.36 -24.44 -20.23
C GLU A 103 -0.46 -25.65 -20.70
N VAL A 104 0.22 -26.73 -21.08
CA VAL A 104 -0.41 -28.02 -21.42
C VAL A 104 0.28 -29.10 -20.60
N GLY A 105 -0.40 -29.58 -19.55
CA GLY A 105 0.24 -30.44 -18.54
C GLY A 105 1.22 -29.64 -17.67
N ALA A 106 2.46 -30.10 -17.52
CA ALA A 106 3.53 -29.41 -16.79
C ALA A 106 4.52 -28.66 -17.72
N GLU A 107 4.23 -28.61 -19.01
CA GLU A 107 5.04 -27.92 -20.01
C GLU A 107 4.40 -26.60 -20.41
N VAL A 108 5.23 -25.56 -20.55
CA VAL A 108 4.79 -24.21 -20.92
C VAL A 108 5.40 -23.85 -22.27
N ASN A 109 4.54 -23.59 -23.26
CA ASN A 109 4.97 -22.93 -24.49
C ASN A 109 5.34 -21.48 -24.17
N VAL A 110 6.65 -21.22 -24.09
CA VAL A 110 7.21 -19.95 -23.64
C VAL A 110 6.74 -18.77 -24.51
N GLU A 111 6.65 -18.93 -25.83
CA GLU A 111 6.24 -17.86 -26.74
C GLU A 111 4.74 -17.53 -26.56
N GLU A 112 3.89 -18.54 -26.44
CA GLU A 112 2.45 -18.33 -26.21
C GLU A 112 2.18 -17.69 -24.84
N MET A 113 2.89 -18.13 -23.80
CA MET A 113 2.82 -17.54 -22.47
C MET A 113 3.21 -16.07 -22.50
N PHE A 114 4.36 -15.73 -23.10
CA PHE A 114 4.79 -14.32 -23.18
C PHE A 114 3.86 -13.48 -24.04
N ALA A 115 3.33 -14.03 -25.15
CA ALA A 115 2.33 -13.35 -25.94
C ALA A 115 1.05 -13.07 -25.13
N ALA A 116 0.63 -14.01 -24.28
CA ALA A 116 -0.52 -13.82 -23.39
C ALA A 116 -0.25 -12.77 -22.31
N ILE A 117 0.93 -12.78 -21.68
CA ILE A 117 1.34 -11.75 -20.71
C ILE A 117 1.36 -10.38 -21.37
N ALA A 118 1.97 -10.26 -22.56
CA ALA A 118 2.02 -9.03 -23.35
C ALA A 118 0.62 -8.49 -23.65
N ARG A 119 -0.33 -9.35 -24.06
CA ARG A 119 -1.73 -8.97 -24.26
C ARG A 119 -2.33 -8.42 -22.97
N LYS A 120 -2.19 -9.13 -21.85
CA LYS A 120 -2.77 -8.72 -20.55
C LYS A 120 -2.21 -7.37 -20.08
N ILE A 121 -0.92 -7.12 -20.25
CA ILE A 121 -0.31 -5.82 -19.94
C ILE A 121 -0.91 -4.72 -20.84
N ARG A 122 -0.94 -4.91 -22.17
CA ARG A 122 -1.49 -3.91 -23.11
C ARG A 122 -2.97 -3.59 -22.89
N PHE A 123 -3.78 -4.61 -22.58
CA PHE A 123 -5.21 -4.42 -22.34
C PHE A 123 -5.51 -3.76 -21.00
N SER A 124 -4.57 -3.83 -20.05
CA SER A 124 -4.75 -3.21 -18.75
C SER A 124 -4.40 -1.73 -18.82
N LYS A 125 -5.31 -0.88 -18.32
CA LYS A 125 -5.00 0.55 -18.16
C LYS A 125 -3.91 0.70 -17.11
N LEU A 126 -2.86 1.46 -17.44
CA LEU A 126 -1.83 1.82 -16.47
C LEU A 126 -2.46 2.58 -15.32
N VAL A 127 -1.99 2.29 -14.12
CA VAL A 127 -2.27 3.09 -12.93
C VAL A 127 -1.25 4.20 -12.89
N THR A 128 -1.70 5.45 -12.96
CA THR A 128 -0.83 6.63 -12.94
C THR A 128 -0.70 7.17 -11.53
N PHE A 129 0.53 7.49 -11.13
CA PHE A 129 0.83 8.33 -9.99
C PHE A 129 0.71 9.78 -10.45
N GLU A 130 -0.51 10.26 -10.66
CA GLU A 130 -0.71 11.71 -10.75
C GLU A 130 -0.20 12.33 -9.43
N ARG A 131 0.52 13.45 -9.53
CA ARG A 131 1.00 14.17 -8.35
C ARG A 131 -0.21 14.79 -7.67
N GLU A 132 -0.81 14.00 -6.79
CA GLU A 132 -1.96 14.38 -5.98
C GLU A 132 -1.43 15.07 -4.72
N PRO A 133 -1.51 16.41 -4.62
CA PRO A 133 -0.97 17.13 -3.48
C PRO A 133 -1.60 16.67 -2.16
N MET A 134 -2.87 16.24 -2.21
CA MET A 134 -3.69 15.78 -1.08
C MET A 134 -3.85 14.25 -1.05
N LYS A 135 -2.77 13.51 -1.29
CA LYS A 135 -2.73 12.04 -1.14
C LYS A 135 -2.28 11.66 0.26
N VAL A 136 -3.04 10.77 0.90
CA VAL A 136 -2.66 10.04 2.10
C VAL A 136 -1.83 8.82 1.72
N SER A 137 -0.66 8.71 2.31
CA SER A 137 0.33 7.65 2.17
C SER A 137 0.08 6.52 3.17
N SER A 138 -0.41 6.82 4.38
CA SER A 138 -0.74 5.81 5.39
C SER A 138 -2.08 5.13 5.08
N GLU A 139 -2.02 3.83 4.76
CA GLU A 139 -3.21 2.99 4.58
C GLU A 139 -4.01 2.85 5.89
N ASP A 140 -3.31 2.68 7.01
CA ASP A 140 -3.90 2.57 8.35
C ASP A 140 -4.70 3.83 8.71
N LEU A 141 -4.16 5.02 8.41
CA LEU A 141 -4.86 6.28 8.64
C LEU A 141 -6.13 6.41 7.79
N ALA A 142 -6.07 6.01 6.52
CA ALA A 142 -7.22 6.02 5.63
C ALA A 142 -8.32 5.04 6.10
N ASP A 143 -7.94 3.87 6.61
CA ASP A 143 -8.87 2.89 7.15
C ASP A 143 -9.53 3.38 8.45
N VAL A 144 -8.74 3.97 9.37
CA VAL A 144 -9.29 4.59 10.58
C VAL A 144 -10.25 5.73 10.21
N PHE A 145 -9.88 6.60 9.27
CA PHE A 145 -10.77 7.65 8.76
C PHE A 145 -12.11 7.06 8.28
N TRP A 146 -12.09 6.06 7.40
CA TRP A 146 -13.33 5.50 6.85
C TRP A 146 -14.19 4.81 7.90
N ALA A 147 -13.58 4.26 8.97
CA ALA A 147 -14.31 3.64 10.07
C ALA A 147 -15.03 4.65 10.96
N ILE A 148 -14.50 5.87 11.10
CA ILE A 148 -15.03 6.90 12.00
C ILE A 148 -15.71 8.08 11.28
N ASN A 149 -15.60 8.14 9.95
CA ASN A 149 -16.23 9.18 9.14
C ASN A 149 -17.75 9.22 9.36
N GLY A 150 -18.28 10.39 9.75
CA GLY A 150 -19.67 10.58 10.12
C GLY A 150 -19.99 10.32 11.60
N ARG A 151 -19.06 9.74 12.38
CA ARG A 151 -19.14 9.63 13.85
C ARG A 151 -18.48 10.82 14.56
N ILE A 152 -17.51 11.46 13.91
CA ILE A 152 -16.83 12.67 14.38
C ILE A 152 -17.22 13.82 13.44
N PRO A 153 -17.96 14.86 13.91
CA PRO A 153 -18.54 15.89 13.04
C PRO A 153 -17.54 16.73 12.24
N ASP A 154 -16.37 16.98 12.81
CA ASP A 154 -15.35 17.90 12.29
C ASP A 154 -14.05 17.18 11.88
N LEU A 155 -14.14 15.86 11.64
CA LEU A 155 -13.02 15.03 11.24
C LEU A 155 -12.39 15.54 9.94
N ALA A 156 -11.10 15.84 10.02
CA ALA A 156 -10.27 16.29 8.91
C ALA A 156 -9.00 15.43 8.79
N VAL A 157 -8.32 15.59 7.66
CA VAL A 157 -6.97 15.07 7.45
C VAL A 157 -6.04 16.23 7.17
N MET A 158 -4.84 16.20 7.73
CA MET A 158 -3.80 17.18 7.46
C MET A 158 -2.42 16.54 7.45
N ARG A 159 -1.44 17.24 6.89
CA ARG A 159 -0.02 16.98 7.15
C ARG A 159 0.41 17.79 8.36
N VAL A 160 1.21 17.14 9.17
CA VAL A 160 1.79 17.65 10.39
C VAL A 160 3.30 17.74 10.15
N ASP A 161 3.83 18.95 10.11
CA ASP A 161 5.24 19.21 9.83
C ASP A 161 6.04 19.34 11.14
N GLY A 162 7.33 19.00 11.11
CA GLY A 162 8.17 18.91 12.31
C GLY A 162 8.41 20.21 13.08
N GLU A 163 8.10 21.37 12.49
CA GLU A 163 8.12 22.66 13.21
C GLU A 163 7.02 22.73 14.29
N ASP A 164 5.87 22.07 14.05
CA ASP A 164 4.77 22.01 15.00
C ASP A 164 5.04 20.99 16.13
N PHE A 165 6.06 20.12 15.99
CA PHE A 165 6.32 18.98 16.88
C PHE A 165 7.83 18.76 17.13
N PRO A 166 8.48 19.63 17.93
CA PRO A 166 9.91 19.56 18.19
C PRO A 166 10.28 18.28 18.96
N GLY A 167 11.05 17.39 18.34
CA GLY A 167 11.55 16.15 18.96
C GLY A 167 11.36 14.89 18.12
N GLU A 168 10.59 14.95 17.03
CA GLU A 168 10.45 13.86 16.08
C GLU A 168 11.14 14.23 14.75
N GLU A 169 12.39 13.80 14.57
CA GLU A 169 13.15 14.03 13.33
C GLU A 169 12.34 13.65 12.07
N GLU A 170 12.13 14.62 11.19
CA GLU A 170 11.61 14.51 9.80
C GLU A 170 10.52 13.45 9.55
N MET A 171 9.55 13.33 10.44
CA MET A 171 8.38 12.51 10.16
C MET A 171 7.26 13.42 9.67
N GLN A 172 7.15 13.54 8.34
CA GLN A 172 6.02 14.15 7.64
C GLN A 172 4.75 13.34 7.92
N TYR A 173 4.18 13.46 9.12
CA TYR A 173 3.02 12.68 9.52
C TYR A 173 1.79 13.19 8.79
N GLU A 174 0.99 12.26 8.29
CA GLU A 174 -0.42 12.52 8.03
C GLU A 174 -1.16 12.27 9.34
N ALA A 175 -2.12 13.13 9.67
CA ALA A 175 -2.88 13.05 10.90
C ALA A 175 -4.39 13.15 10.65
N LEU A 176 -5.15 12.44 11.48
CA LEU A 176 -6.57 12.69 11.67
C LEU A 176 -6.73 13.82 12.68
N THR A 177 -7.44 14.86 12.31
CA THR A 177 -7.63 16.06 13.15
C THR A 177 -9.10 16.26 13.45
N PHE A 178 -9.42 16.53 14.72
CA PHE A 178 -10.78 16.80 15.18
C PHE A 178 -10.75 17.48 16.56
N MET A 179 -11.87 18.03 17.00
CA MET A 179 -12.04 18.57 18.34
C MET A 179 -12.39 17.44 19.32
N ALA A 180 -11.63 17.34 20.40
CA ALA A 180 -11.99 16.51 21.55
C ALA A 180 -13.24 17.08 22.26
N HIS A 181 -13.88 16.24 23.07
CA HIS A 181 -15.05 16.65 23.87
C HIS A 181 -14.73 17.78 24.86
N GLU A 182 -13.47 17.89 25.29
CA GLU A 182 -12.95 18.96 26.15
C GLU A 182 -12.70 20.28 25.40
N GLY A 183 -12.93 20.32 24.08
CA GLY A 183 -12.72 21.50 23.25
C GLY A 183 -11.25 21.74 22.85
N ARG A 184 -10.38 20.74 23.02
CA ARG A 184 -8.99 20.74 22.53
C ARG A 184 -8.91 20.19 21.11
N ARG A 185 -8.03 20.73 20.26
CA ARG A 185 -7.79 20.17 18.93
C ARG A 185 -6.85 18.97 19.04
N VAL A 186 -7.30 17.81 18.59
CA VAL A 186 -6.54 16.57 18.61
C VAL A 186 -5.93 16.29 17.24
N HIS A 187 -4.70 15.79 17.23
CA HIS A 187 -4.02 15.21 16.07
C HIS A 187 -3.63 13.77 16.40
N LEU A 188 -4.25 12.81 15.71
CA LEU A 188 -3.87 11.41 15.77
C LEU A 188 -2.95 11.11 14.57
N CYS A 189 -1.66 10.98 14.85
CA CYS A 189 -0.62 10.81 13.85
C CYS A 189 -0.29 9.33 13.68
N LEU A 190 -0.43 8.78 12.47
CA LEU A 190 -0.03 7.40 12.17
C LEU A 190 1.09 7.39 11.14
N ARG A 191 2.10 6.54 11.36
CA ARG A 191 3.20 6.39 10.40
C ARG A 191 2.71 5.70 9.12
N PRO A 192 3.29 6.01 7.95
CA PRO A 192 3.10 5.17 6.78
C PRO A 192 3.50 3.71 7.08
N GLY A 193 2.56 2.77 6.92
CA GLY A 193 2.80 1.34 7.17
C GLY A 193 2.80 0.92 8.64
N SER A 194 2.34 1.78 9.56
CA SER A 194 2.10 1.39 10.95
C SER A 194 0.96 2.19 11.57
N ALA A 195 0.05 1.48 12.24
CA ALA A 195 -1.03 2.11 13.01
C ALA A 195 -0.55 2.70 14.36
N ARG A 196 0.75 2.81 14.56
CA ARG A 196 1.37 3.36 15.76
C ARG A 196 1.81 4.79 15.52
N GLY A 197 1.71 5.60 16.56
CA GLY A 197 2.18 6.98 16.52
C GLY A 197 1.64 7.83 17.66
N PRO A 198 2.17 9.05 17.80
CA PRO A 198 1.77 9.97 18.85
C PRO A 198 0.37 10.54 18.63
N ILE A 199 -0.23 10.99 19.73
CA ILE A 199 -1.48 11.73 19.75
C ILE A 199 -1.23 13.04 20.46
N PHE A 200 -1.54 14.14 19.79
CA PHE A 200 -1.35 15.48 20.31
C PHE A 200 -2.69 16.14 20.60
N ALA A 201 -2.73 16.99 21.62
CA ALA A 201 -3.84 17.91 21.87
C ALA A 201 -3.29 19.33 22.04
N ASP A 202 -3.67 20.25 21.15
CA ASP A 202 -3.15 21.62 21.09
C ASP A 202 -1.61 21.71 21.10
N GLY A 203 -0.95 20.77 20.41
CA GLY A 203 0.51 20.70 20.29
C GLY A 203 1.24 19.90 21.38
N GLU A 204 0.53 19.44 22.42
CA GLU A 204 1.11 18.63 23.51
C GLU A 204 0.87 17.13 23.27
N GLU A 205 1.89 16.28 23.36
CA GLU A 205 1.71 14.81 23.29
C GLU A 205 0.97 14.33 24.55
N ILE A 206 -0.27 13.89 24.37
CA ILE A 206 -1.11 13.40 25.48
C ILE A 206 -1.10 11.87 25.60
N ALA A 207 -0.72 11.19 24.52
CA ALA A 207 -0.76 9.73 24.42
C ALA A 207 0.02 9.24 23.21
N ARG A 208 0.27 7.92 23.17
CA ARG A 208 0.83 7.24 22.01
C ARG A 208 0.10 5.93 21.73
N VAL A 209 -0.19 5.68 20.45
CA VAL A 209 -0.77 4.43 19.95
C VAL A 209 0.35 3.40 19.80
N TYR A 210 0.21 2.27 20.49
CA TYR A 210 1.16 1.15 20.44
C TYR A 210 0.56 -0.14 19.84
N THR A 211 -0.71 -0.10 19.44
CA THR A 211 -1.43 -1.24 18.86
C THR A 211 -1.48 -1.13 17.34
N ASP A 212 -1.45 -2.27 16.65
CA ASP A 212 -1.73 -2.35 15.21
C ASP A 212 -3.22 -2.66 14.93
N ASP A 213 -4.05 -2.77 15.98
CA ASP A 213 -5.50 -2.98 15.84
C ASP A 213 -6.23 -1.68 15.49
N LEU A 214 -6.46 -1.48 14.19
CA LEU A 214 -7.13 -0.30 13.64
C LEU A 214 -8.52 -0.04 14.22
N ARG A 215 -9.24 -1.09 14.64
CA ARG A 215 -10.56 -0.92 15.26
C ARG A 215 -10.42 -0.24 16.61
N GLN A 216 -9.43 -0.64 17.41
CA GLN A 216 -9.18 0.02 18.69
C GLN A 216 -8.81 1.48 18.47
N VAL A 217 -7.90 1.77 17.53
CA VAL A 217 -7.50 3.15 17.20
C VAL A 217 -8.72 4.00 16.80
N ALA A 218 -9.60 3.47 15.95
CA ALA A 218 -10.83 4.13 15.53
C ALA A 218 -11.79 4.41 16.71
N GLU A 219 -12.04 3.43 17.57
CA GLU A 219 -12.89 3.64 18.75
C GLU A 219 -12.28 4.66 19.72
N TYR A 220 -10.96 4.67 19.89
CA TYR A 220 -10.28 5.65 20.72
C TYR A 220 -10.38 7.08 20.18
N ALA A 221 -10.28 7.27 18.86
CA ALA A 221 -10.53 8.58 18.25
C ALA A 221 -11.95 9.08 18.54
N VAL A 222 -12.94 8.18 18.49
CA VAL A 222 -14.33 8.52 18.81
C VAL A 222 -14.52 8.82 20.30
N SER A 223 -13.84 8.08 21.20
CA SER A 223 -13.92 8.37 22.63
C SER A 223 -13.33 9.74 22.97
N LEU A 224 -12.19 10.11 22.37
CA LEU A 224 -11.62 11.45 22.53
C LEU A 224 -12.58 12.56 22.09
N SER A 225 -13.23 12.38 20.94
CA SER A 225 -14.19 13.35 20.39
C SER A 225 -15.48 13.46 21.21
N THR A 226 -15.97 12.36 21.77
CA THR A 226 -17.29 12.32 22.44
C THR A 226 -17.23 12.37 23.97
N GLY A 227 -16.09 12.04 24.58
CA GLY A 227 -15.93 11.85 26.02
C GLY A 227 -16.56 10.56 26.55
N ILE A 228 -17.08 9.71 25.66
CA ILE A 228 -17.70 8.43 26.03
C ILE A 228 -16.66 7.33 25.81
N ASP A 229 -16.36 6.57 26.86
CA ASP A 229 -15.48 5.41 26.76
C ASP A 229 -16.16 4.30 25.95
N VAL A 230 -15.75 4.15 24.69
CA VAL A 230 -16.26 3.16 23.73
C VAL A 230 -15.35 1.92 23.60
N GLY A 231 -14.23 1.84 24.33
CA GLY A 231 -13.35 0.68 24.29
C GLY A 231 -11.99 0.86 24.98
N LYS A 232 -11.47 -0.25 25.53
CA LYS A 232 -10.22 -0.35 26.31
C LYS A 232 -8.96 -0.10 25.47
N LEU A 233 -8.71 1.14 25.08
CA LEU A 233 -7.34 1.60 24.84
C LEU A 233 -6.90 2.31 26.12
N THR A 234 -5.95 1.72 26.84
CA THR A 234 -5.10 2.46 27.79
C THR A 234 -3.85 2.85 27.02
N PRO A 235 -3.83 4.00 26.32
CA PRO A 235 -2.56 4.60 25.98
C PRO A 235 -1.77 4.78 27.27
N LYS A 236 -0.47 4.51 27.20
CA LYS A 236 0.39 4.86 28.33
C LYS A 236 0.56 6.38 28.30
N PRO A 237 0.26 7.08 29.40
CA PRO A 237 0.66 8.47 29.52
C PRO A 237 2.19 8.56 29.38
N CYS A 238 2.66 9.61 28.71
CA CYS A 238 4.08 9.94 28.64
C CYS A 238 4.61 10.36 30.01
#